data_AF-A0A831KJ49-F1
#
_entry.id   AF-A0A831KJ49-F1
#
_cell.length_a   1.000
_cell.length_b   1.000
_cell.length_c   1.000
_cell.angle_alpha   90.00
_cell.angle_beta   90.00
_cell.angle_gamma   90.00
#
_symmetry.space_group_name_H-M   'P 1'
#
loop_
_entity.id
_entity.type
_entity.pdbx_description
1 polymer ?
#
loop_
_entity_poly.entity_id
_entity_poly.type
_entity_poly.pdbx_seq_one_letter_code
_entity_poly.pdbx_strand_id
1 'polypeptide(L)' 'VTMQFGIDNPSLSKELHAKSIVMRDSIISILSSKLYDDISSEDGKNVLKSQIKHMINKILKTGRINSVYFTTFVIQ' A
#
# COMPACT_ATOMS: atom_id res chain seq x y z
N VAL A 1 -6.45 -5.34 -7.45
CA VAL A 1 -5.89 -5.67 -6.11
C VAL A 1 -6.61 -4.85 -5.05
N THR A 2 -7.06 -5.48 -3.95
CA THR A 2 -7.62 -4.77 -2.78
C THR A 2 -6.64 -4.85 -1.62
N MET A 3 -6.53 -3.76 -0.84
CA MET A 3 -5.53 -3.60 0.20
C MET A 3 -6.13 -2.99 1.46
N GLN A 4 -5.59 -3.40 2.61
CA GLN A 4 -5.88 -2.79 3.92
C GLN A 4 -4.58 -2.39 4.62
N PHE A 5 -4.67 -1.39 5.48
CA PHE A 5 -3.53 -0.82 6.20
C PHE A 5 -3.69 -1.05 7.70
N GLY A 6 -2.66 -1.60 8.33
CA GLY A 6 -2.58 -1.67 9.78
C GLY A 6 -2.16 -0.32 10.36
N ILE A 7 -2.97 0.22 11.26
CA ILE A 7 -2.69 1.44 12.01
C ILE A 7 -2.85 1.20 13.51
N ASP A 8 -1.97 1.80 14.31
CA ASP A 8 -2.05 1.73 15.78
C ASP A 8 -2.74 2.96 16.38
N ASN A 9 -2.95 4.01 15.58
CA ASN A 9 -3.50 5.28 16.02
C ASN A 9 -4.84 5.60 15.32
N PRO A 10 -5.94 5.77 16.07
CA PRO A 10 -7.25 6.12 15.50
C PRO A 10 -7.27 7.43 14.71
N SER A 11 -6.45 8.42 15.09
CA SER A 11 -6.36 9.72 14.40
C SER A 11 -5.81 9.59 12.98
N LEU A 12 -5.00 8.56 12.73
CA LEU A 12 -4.42 8.24 11.43
C LEU A 12 -5.48 7.77 10.43
N SER A 13 -6.58 7.17 10.92
CA SER A 13 -7.70 6.74 10.10
C SER A 13 -8.30 7.92 9.31
N LYS A 14 -8.51 9.07 9.97
CA LYS A 14 -9.06 10.27 9.30
C LYS A 14 -8.14 10.77 8.19
N GLU A 15 -6.83 10.81 8.43
CA GLU A 15 -5.85 11.24 7.42
C GLU A 15 -5.80 10.27 6.24
N LEU A 16 -5.81 8.95 6.50
CA LEU A 16 -5.86 7.93 5.46
C LEU A 16 -7.12 8.06 4.59
N HIS A 17 -8.28 8.30 5.20
CA HIS A 17 -9.51 8.53 4.46
C HIS A 17 -9.42 9.80 3.60
N ALA A 18 -8.95 10.91 4.16
CA ALA A 18 -8.79 12.18 3.44
C ALA A 18 -7.79 12.09 2.28
N LYS A 19 -6.71 11.31 2.42
CA LYS A 19 -5.66 11.14 1.40
C LYS A 19 -5.85 9.90 0.53
N SER A 20 -6.99 9.21 0.64
CA SER A 20 -7.23 7.93 -0.04
C SER A 20 -7.05 8.01 -1.55
N ILE A 21 -7.44 9.12 -2.19
CA ILE A 21 -7.28 9.35 -3.63
C ILE A 21 -5.80 9.36 -4.03
N VAL A 22 -4.99 10.20 -3.37
CA VAL A 22 -3.55 10.35 -3.67
C VAL A 22 -2.79 9.06 -3.39
N MET A 23 -3.15 8.35 -2.31
CA MET A 23 -2.54 7.05 -2.00
C MET A 23 -2.88 6.01 -3.05
N ARG A 24 -4.14 5.91 -3.49
CA ARG A 24 -4.55 4.97 -4.55
C ARG A 24 -3.81 5.24 -5.85
N ASP A 25 -3.69 6.51 -6.25
CA ASP A 25 -2.95 6.91 -7.44
C ASP A 25 -1.47 6.48 -7.36
N SER A 26 -0.83 6.73 -6.21
CA SER A 26 0.56 6.30 -5.97
C SER A 26 0.72 4.78 -5.99
N ILE A 27 -0.25 4.04 -5.44
CA ILE A 27 -0.25 2.56 -5.45
C ILE A 27 -0.41 2.05 -6.89
N ILE A 28 -1.30 2.64 -7.68
CA ILE A 28 -1.49 2.27 -9.09
C ILE A 28 -0.19 2.50 -9.86
N SER A 29 0.47 3.64 -9.69
CA SER A 29 1.76 3.92 -10.31
C SER A 29 2.82 2.87 -9.96
N ILE A 30 2.90 2.46 -8.69
CA ILE A 30 3.82 1.39 -8.27
C ILE A 30 3.46 0.07 -8.96
N LEU A 31 2.19 -0.33 -8.96
CA LEU A 31 1.73 -1.59 -9.56
C LEU A 31 1.98 -1.62 -11.07
N SER A 32 1.71 -0.52 -11.78
CA SER A 32 1.94 -0.40 -13.22
C SER A 32 3.41 -0.52 -13.63
N SER A 33 4.35 -0.33 -12.68
CA SER A 33 5.78 -0.49 -12.92
C SER A 33 6.31 -1.91 -12.70
N LYS A 34 5.47 -2.85 -12.25
CA LYS A 34 5.91 -4.22 -11.91
C LYS A 34 5.69 -5.20 -13.03
N LEU A 35 6.65 -6.12 -13.18
CA LEU A 35 6.49 -7.28 -14.04
C LEU A 35 5.79 -8.41 -13.27
N TYR A 36 5.20 -9.35 -14.00
CA TYR A 36 4.54 -10.52 -13.42
C TYR A 36 5.44 -11.26 -12.43
N ASP A 37 6.68 -11.52 -12.83
CA ASP A 37 7.66 -12.27 -12.04
C ASP A 37 8.05 -11.56 -10.74
N ASP A 38 7.96 -10.23 -10.70
CA ASP A 38 8.25 -9.44 -9.50
C ASP A 38 7.20 -9.60 -8.40
N ILE A 39 5.99 -10.05 -8.76
CA ILE A 39 4.82 -10.06 -7.85
C ILE A 39 4.09 -11.40 -7.80
N SER A 40 4.57 -12.41 -8.54
CA SER A 40 4.00 -13.76 -8.55
C SER A 40 4.37 -14.53 -7.29
N SER A 41 5.61 -14.38 -6.82
CA SER A 41 6.15 -15.02 -5.61
C SER A 41 5.71 -14.34 -4.31
N GLU A 42 5.80 -15.07 -3.20
CA GLU A 42 5.52 -14.51 -1.88
C GLU A 42 6.52 -13.41 -1.49
N ASP A 43 7.80 -13.63 -1.73
CA ASP A 43 8.86 -12.63 -1.54
C ASP A 43 8.59 -11.37 -2.37
N GLY A 44 8.23 -11.52 -3.64
CA GLY A 44 7.87 -10.41 -4.51
C GLY A 44 6.70 -9.59 -3.97
N LYS A 45 5.65 -10.27 -3.47
CA LYS A 45 4.52 -9.62 -2.80
C LYS A 45 4.94 -8.90 -1.52
N ASN A 46 5.88 -9.45 -0.75
CA ASN A 46 6.38 -8.82 0.47
C ASN A 46 7.23 -7.58 0.16
N VAL A 47 8.06 -7.63 -0.88
CA VAL A 47 8.77 -6.45 -1.40
C VAL A 47 7.79 -5.38 -1.83
N LEU A 48 6.74 -5.74 -2.58
CA LEU A 48 5.71 -4.80 -3.02
C LEU A 48 4.97 -4.16 -1.84
N LYS A 49 4.58 -4.94 -0.81
CA LYS A 49 3.98 -4.41 0.42
C LYS A 49 4.89 -3.39 1.10
N SER A 50 6.19 -3.68 1.17
CA SER A 50 7.18 -2.78 1.76
C SER A 50 7.31 -1.46 0.98
N GLN A 51 7.35 -1.54 -0.35
CA GLN A 51 7.40 -0.35 -1.22
C GLN A 51 6.14 0.52 -1.06
N ILE A 52 4.97 -0.11 -1.06
CA ILE A 52 3.69 0.59 -0.83
C ILE A 52 3.67 1.23 0.56
N LYS A 53 4.10 0.50 1.60
CA LYS A 53 4.19 1.02 2.97
C LYS A 53 5.04 2.28 3.02
N HIS A 54 6.21 2.24 2.40
CA HIS A 54 7.15 3.37 2.35
C HIS A 54 6.53 4.58 1.64
N MET A 55 5.88 4.37 0.49
CA MET A 55 5.23 5.43 -0.27
C MET A 55 4.09 6.10 0.52
N ILE A 56 3.22 5.29 1.13
CA ILE A 56 2.12 5.79 1.96
C ILE A 56 2.66 6.59 3.16
N ASN A 57 3.69 6.08 3.82
CA ASN A 57 4.31 6.77 4.96
C ASN A 57 5.00 8.09 4.59
N LYS A 58 5.35 8.31 3.31
CA LYS A 58 5.82 9.62 2.82
C LYS A 58 4.67 10.60 2.58
N ILE A 59 3.48 10.10 2.24
CA ILE A 59 2.29 10.90 1.99
C ILE A 59 1.67 11.37 3.32
N LEU A 60 1.73 10.54 4.35
CA LEU A 60 1.22 10.83 5.68
C LEU A 60 2.07 11.89 6.40
N LYS A 61 1.41 12.78 7.13
CA LYS A 61 2.05 13.85 7.91
C LYS A 61 1.94 13.61 9.40
N THR A 62 0.86 12.98 9.87
CA THR A 62 0.55 12.87 11.30
C THR A 62 0.93 11.52 11.91
N GLY A 63 1.48 10.61 11.12
CA GLY A 63 1.89 9.29 11.57
C GLY A 63 2.36 8.39 10.44
N ARG A 64 2.47 7.09 10.75
CA ARG A 64 2.87 6.05 9.80
C ARG A 64 1.97 4.83 9.95
N ILE A 65 1.74 4.13 8.84
CA ILE A 65 1.14 2.80 8.82
C ILE A 65 2.18 1.75 9.20
N ASN A 66 1.73 0.71 9.89
CA ASN A 66 2.57 -0.37 10.40
C ASN A 66 2.72 -1.50 9.39
N SER A 67 1.63 -1.83 8.71
CA SER A 67 1.58 -2.99 7.81
C SER A 67 0.66 -2.72 6.62
N VAL A 68 0.95 -3.38 5.50
CA VAL A 68 0.11 -3.41 4.30
C VAL A 68 -0.33 -4.86 4.08
N TYR A 69 -1.64 -5.08 3.97
CA TYR A 69 -2.22 -6.39 3.75
C TYR A 69 -2.95 -6.41 2.41
N PHE A 70 -2.64 -7.40 1.57
CA PHE A 70 -3.39 -7.64 0.34
C PHE A 70 -4.57 -8.55 0.69
N THR A 71 -5.79 -8.04 0.56
CA THR A 71 -7.02 -8.80 0.81
C THR A 71 -7.51 -9.52 -0.44
N THR A 72 -7.18 -8.99 -1.61
CA THR A 72 -7.44 -9.67 -2.89
C THR A 72 -6.33 -9.34 -3.84
N PHE A 73 -5.65 -10.37 -4.35
CA PHE A 73 -4.54 -10.24 -5.28
C PHE A 73 -4.79 -11.16 -6.48
N VAL A 74 -5.53 -10.65 -7.47
CA VAL A 74 -5.77 -11.34 -8.75
C VAL A 74 -4.84 -10.73 -9.78
N ILE A 75 -4.09 -11.59 -10.46
CA ILE A 75 -3.30 -11.26 -11.64
C ILE A 75 -4.07 -11.87 -12.83
N GLN A 76 -4.37 -11.07 -13.85
CA GLN A 76 -5.07 -11.51 -15.08
C GLN A 76 -4.22 -11.14 -16.30
#